data_AF-A0A965VYX6-F1
#
_entry.id   AF-A0A965VYX6-F1
#
_cell.length_a   1.000
_cell.length_b   1.000
_cell.length_c   1.000
_cell.angle_alpha   90.00
_cell.angle_beta   90.00
_cell.angle_gamma   90.00
#
_symmetry.space_group_name_H-M   'P 1'
#
loop_
_entity.id
_entity.type
_entity.pdbx_description
1 polymer ?
#
loop_
_entity_poly.entity_id
_entity_poly.type
_entity_poly.pdbx_seq_one_letter_code
_entity_poly.pdbx_strand_id
1 'polypeptide(L)'
;MYGCINNWNSIKYGKYHEIVENFKHKTYLSYLAVRYFVLLVITACVLCSNAQRWQYGCVVESDAKNPIPFAYIILKSNGNGTVSDMQGQFSLFIKQIPDTLEIRYLGKAIKTLVIQDTTPAYVKIVLQYNAYQLAPVVISAIAFKPYERKYMDKVIQQTQQKFVNAIQSPITAYICNTVRRAVNYKNYPNYFSRFMSKKL
;
A
#
# COMPACT_ATOMS: atom_id res chain seq x y z
N MET A 1 -101.40 -18.82 6.93
CA MET A 1 -100.39 -18.01 7.66
C MET A 1 -99.00 -18.64 7.74
N TYR A 2 -98.85 -19.98 7.85
CA TYR A 2 -97.53 -20.63 8.01
C TYR A 2 -96.60 -20.59 6.78
N GLY A 3 -97.12 -20.54 5.55
CA GLY A 3 -96.28 -20.55 4.33
C GLY A 3 -95.44 -19.28 4.12
N CYS A 4 -95.93 -18.11 4.58
CA CYS A 4 -95.21 -16.85 4.43
C CYS A 4 -94.03 -16.74 5.41
N ILE A 5 -94.17 -17.28 6.62
CA ILE A 5 -93.13 -17.24 7.67
C ILE A 5 -91.92 -18.10 7.29
N ASN A 6 -92.16 -19.27 6.70
CA ASN A 6 -91.10 -20.19 6.28
C ASN A 6 -90.25 -19.62 5.12
N ASN A 7 -90.88 -18.87 4.21
CA ASN A 7 -90.18 -18.21 3.10
C ASN A 7 -89.28 -17.06 3.59
N TRP A 8 -89.77 -16.24 4.52
CA TRP A 8 -88.99 -15.14 5.13
C TRP A 8 -87.78 -15.63 5.93
N ASN A 9 -87.91 -16.77 6.62
CA ASN A 9 -86.79 -17.39 7.31
C ASN A 9 -85.75 -17.93 6.31
N SER A 10 -86.17 -18.65 5.27
CA SER A 10 -85.26 -19.17 4.23
C SER A 10 -84.47 -18.04 3.53
N ILE A 11 -85.12 -16.94 3.17
CA ILE A 11 -84.47 -15.78 2.53
C ILE A 11 -83.49 -15.09 3.48
N LYS A 12 -83.83 -14.97 4.78
CA LYS A 12 -82.91 -14.44 5.80
C LYS A 12 -81.67 -15.32 5.92
N TYR A 13 -81.85 -16.62 6.15
CA TYR A 13 -80.73 -17.57 6.33
C TYR A 13 -79.84 -17.67 5.08
N GLY A 14 -80.41 -17.60 3.87
CA GLY A 14 -79.63 -17.55 2.63
C GLY A 14 -78.77 -16.29 2.51
N LYS A 15 -79.31 -15.12 2.87
CA LYS A 15 -78.57 -13.85 2.85
C LYS A 15 -77.47 -13.80 3.92
N TYR A 16 -77.72 -14.38 5.11
CA TYR A 16 -76.68 -14.53 6.14
C TYR A 16 -75.55 -15.46 5.69
N HIS A 17 -75.88 -16.56 5.01
CA HIS A 17 -74.88 -17.50 4.49
C HIS A 17 -73.96 -16.83 3.46
N GLU A 18 -74.53 -16.08 2.51
CA GLU A 18 -73.78 -15.35 1.48
C GLU A 18 -72.84 -14.28 2.07
N ILE A 19 -73.29 -13.57 3.11
CA ILE A 19 -72.46 -12.59 3.82
C ILE A 19 -71.27 -13.28 4.50
N VAL A 20 -71.50 -14.40 5.19
CA VAL A 20 -70.44 -15.15 5.89
C VAL A 20 -69.41 -15.73 4.91
N GLU A 21 -69.83 -16.23 3.76
CA GLU A 21 -68.90 -16.71 2.72
C GLU A 21 -68.07 -15.58 2.11
N ASN A 22 -68.68 -14.42 1.85
CA ASN A 22 -67.95 -13.24 1.39
C ASN A 22 -66.93 -12.73 2.43
N PHE A 23 -67.27 -12.78 3.73
CA PHE A 23 -66.32 -12.45 4.80
C PHE A 23 -65.15 -13.45 4.87
N LYS A 24 -65.41 -14.76 4.69
CA LYS A 24 -64.36 -15.79 4.61
C LYS A 24 -63.47 -15.61 3.38
N HIS A 25 -64.04 -15.31 2.22
CA HIS A 25 -63.28 -15.10 0.98
C HIS A 25 -62.38 -13.85 1.10
N LYS A 26 -62.89 -12.77 1.68
CA LYS A 26 -62.13 -11.52 1.86
C LYS A 26 -60.99 -11.67 2.89
N THR A 27 -61.22 -12.43 3.96
CA THR A 27 -60.17 -12.76 4.96
C THR A 27 -59.12 -13.73 4.39
N TYR A 28 -59.52 -14.70 3.57
CA TYR A 28 -58.61 -15.60 2.86
C TYR A 28 -57.72 -14.88 1.86
N LEU A 29 -58.29 -13.97 1.05
CA LEU A 29 -57.54 -13.13 0.11
C LEU A 29 -56.52 -12.24 0.82
N SER A 30 -56.90 -11.65 1.97
CA SER A 30 -55.99 -10.87 2.82
C SER A 30 -54.81 -11.72 3.32
N TYR A 31 -55.07 -12.95 3.75
CA TYR A 31 -54.02 -13.85 4.25
C TYR A 31 -53.05 -14.29 3.15
N LEU A 32 -53.57 -14.52 1.94
CA LEU A 32 -52.79 -14.83 0.74
C LEU A 32 -51.89 -13.68 0.32
N ALA A 33 -52.40 -12.45 0.33
CA ALA A 33 -51.62 -11.25 0.01
C ALA A 33 -50.47 -11.03 1.00
N VAL A 34 -50.74 -11.17 2.31
CA VAL A 34 -49.71 -11.08 3.35
C VAL A 34 -48.67 -12.19 3.19
N ARG A 35 -49.08 -13.43 2.90
CA ARG A 35 -48.17 -14.55 2.67
C ARG A 35 -47.23 -14.31 1.49
N TYR A 36 -47.75 -13.83 0.35
CA TYR A 36 -46.93 -13.52 -0.81
C TYR A 36 -45.99 -12.33 -0.56
N PHE A 37 -46.45 -11.30 0.15
CA PHE A 37 -45.61 -10.18 0.54
C PHE A 37 -44.45 -10.62 1.43
N VAL A 38 -44.73 -11.46 2.43
CA VAL A 38 -43.69 -12.04 3.31
C VAL A 38 -42.70 -12.89 2.52
N LEU A 39 -43.17 -13.72 1.58
CA LEU A 39 -42.29 -14.52 0.72
C LEU A 39 -41.39 -13.65 -0.18
N LEU A 40 -41.92 -12.54 -0.71
CA LEU A 40 -41.15 -11.59 -1.54
C LEU A 40 -40.07 -10.87 -0.73
N VAL A 41 -40.39 -10.45 0.51
CA VAL A 41 -39.40 -9.83 1.40
C VAL A 41 -38.28 -10.81 1.76
N ILE A 42 -38.61 -12.09 2.00
CA ILE A 42 -37.62 -13.13 2.30
C ILE A 42 -36.71 -13.39 1.09
N THR A 43 -37.25 -13.50 -0.13
CA THR A 43 -36.43 -13.72 -1.33
C THR A 43 -35.55 -12.52 -1.65
N ALA A 44 -36.05 -11.28 -1.48
CA ALA A 44 -35.24 -10.07 -1.66
C ALA A 44 -34.08 -9.98 -0.65
N CYS A 45 -34.29 -10.41 0.59
CA CYS A 45 -33.26 -10.43 1.62
C CYS A 45 -32.10 -11.39 1.27
N VAL A 46 -32.39 -12.54 0.66
CA VAL A 46 -31.37 -13.52 0.25
C VAL A 46 -30.49 -12.98 -0.88
N LEU A 47 -31.04 -12.18 -1.80
CA LEU A 47 -30.26 -11.60 -2.90
C LEU A 47 -29.20 -10.60 -2.43
N CYS A 48 -29.43 -9.90 -1.31
CA CYS A 48 -28.49 -8.91 -0.78
C CYS A 48 -27.29 -9.51 -0.03
N SER A 49 -27.28 -10.82 0.24
CA SER A 49 -26.29 -11.46 1.12
C SER A 49 -25.06 -12.07 0.42
N ASN A 50 -24.94 -11.95 -0.91
CA ASN A 50 -23.96 -12.74 -1.67
C ASN A 50 -22.61 -12.05 -1.98
N ALA A 51 -22.29 -10.89 -1.39
CA ALA A 51 -21.10 -10.12 -1.80
C ALA A 51 -19.97 -10.01 -0.75
N GLN A 52 -20.19 -10.48 0.48
CA GLN A 52 -19.24 -10.31 1.59
C GLN A 52 -18.77 -11.67 2.09
N ARG A 53 -17.46 -11.93 2.08
CA ARG A 53 -16.92 -13.21 2.56
C ARG A 53 -15.52 -13.08 3.14
N TRP A 54 -15.18 -14.03 4.01
CA TRP A 54 -13.81 -14.23 4.47
C TRP A 54 -13.03 -15.04 3.45
N GLN A 55 -11.86 -14.54 3.07
CA GLN A 55 -10.90 -15.23 2.23
C GLN A 55 -9.74 -15.72 3.08
N TYR A 56 -9.48 -17.02 3.01
CA TYR A 56 -8.35 -17.67 3.66
C TYR A 56 -7.32 -18.08 2.61
N GLY A 57 -6.06 -18.21 3.05
CA GLY A 57 -5.02 -18.73 2.17
C GLY A 57 -3.66 -18.82 2.84
N CYS A 58 -2.70 -19.28 2.04
CA CYS A 58 -1.29 -19.36 2.44
C CYS A 58 -0.40 -18.87 1.30
N VAL A 59 0.57 -18.03 1.64
CA VAL A 59 1.59 -17.49 0.74
C VAL A 59 2.85 -18.35 0.86
N VAL A 60 3.29 -18.90 -0.27
CA VAL A 60 4.46 -19.78 -0.35
C VAL A 60 5.42 -19.34 -1.45
N GLU A 61 6.66 -19.78 -1.34
CA GLU A 61 7.69 -19.60 -2.36
C GLU A 61 7.53 -20.56 -3.56
N SER A 62 8.24 -20.28 -4.65
CA SER A 62 8.38 -21.00 -5.93
C SER A 62 8.15 -22.51 -5.91
N ASP A 63 8.60 -23.21 -4.85
CA ASP A 63 8.53 -24.67 -4.72
C ASP A 63 7.40 -25.16 -3.79
N ALA A 64 6.50 -24.27 -3.40
CA ALA A 64 5.30 -24.53 -2.60
C ALA A 64 5.52 -25.17 -1.22
N LYS A 65 6.78 -25.28 -0.77
CA LYS A 65 7.21 -25.87 0.50
C LYS A 65 7.55 -24.85 1.58
N ASN A 66 8.08 -23.69 1.18
CA ASN A 66 8.50 -22.65 2.13
C ASN A 66 7.39 -21.61 2.27
N PRO A 67 6.76 -21.46 3.43
CA PRO A 67 5.83 -20.38 3.69
C PRO A 67 6.57 -19.04 3.75
N ILE A 68 5.90 -17.97 3.30
CA ILE A 68 6.42 -16.61 3.34
C ILE A 68 5.71 -15.87 4.48
N PRO A 69 6.36 -15.67 5.63
CA PRO A 69 5.81 -14.87 6.70
C PRO A 69 5.89 -13.38 6.37
N PHE A 70 5.00 -12.60 6.98
CA PHE A 70 4.99 -11.13 6.85
C PHE A 70 4.83 -10.61 5.40
N ALA A 71 4.19 -11.37 4.53
CA ALA A 71 3.77 -10.91 3.21
C ALA A 71 2.58 -9.96 3.36
N TYR A 72 2.58 -8.87 2.59
CA TYR A 72 1.48 -7.93 2.53
C TYR A 72 0.44 -8.41 1.51
N ILE A 73 -0.81 -8.52 1.93
CA ILE A 73 -1.95 -8.88 1.08
C ILE A 73 -2.94 -7.72 1.14
N ILE A 74 -3.15 -7.04 0.02
CA ILE A 74 -3.94 -5.80 -0.03
C ILE A 74 -5.01 -5.91 -1.12
N LEU A 75 -6.24 -5.48 -0.83
CA LEU A 75 -7.32 -5.34 -1.81
C LEU A 75 -7.13 -4.04 -2.60
N LYS A 76 -7.17 -4.14 -3.93
CA LYS A 76 -6.98 -2.99 -4.81
C LYS A 76 -8.15 -2.01 -4.75
N SER A 77 -9.37 -2.48 -4.47
CA SER A 77 -10.58 -1.64 -4.45
C SER A 77 -10.59 -0.60 -3.32
N ASN A 78 -10.25 -1.02 -2.10
CA ASN A 78 -10.46 -0.25 -0.87
C ASN A 78 -9.19 -0.08 -0.02
N GLY A 79 -8.07 -0.69 -0.44
CA GLY A 79 -6.81 -0.65 0.30
C GLY A 79 -6.82 -1.45 1.61
N ASN A 80 -7.90 -2.17 1.92
CA ASN A 80 -7.96 -3.04 3.08
C ASN A 80 -7.03 -4.23 2.86
N GLY A 81 -6.20 -4.51 3.85
CA GLY A 81 -5.17 -5.52 3.73
C GLY A 81 -4.88 -6.22 5.05
N THR A 82 -4.15 -7.31 4.95
CA THR A 82 -3.68 -8.11 6.06
C THR A 82 -2.23 -8.51 5.79
N VAL A 83 -1.59 -9.06 6.82
CA VAL A 83 -0.22 -9.54 6.76
C VAL A 83 -0.23 -11.04 7.07
N SER A 84 0.59 -11.82 6.37
CA SER A 84 0.68 -13.25 6.63
C SER A 84 1.40 -13.54 7.96
N ASP A 85 0.96 -14.60 8.64
CA ASP A 85 1.56 -15.07 9.89
C ASP A 85 2.89 -15.81 9.69
N MET A 86 3.45 -16.38 10.76
CA MET A 86 4.70 -17.16 10.75
C MET A 86 4.65 -18.38 9.80
N GLN A 87 3.47 -18.93 9.55
CA GLN A 87 3.23 -20.06 8.66
C GLN A 87 2.79 -19.61 7.26
N GLY A 88 2.86 -18.32 6.97
CA GLY A 88 2.45 -17.72 5.70
C GLY A 88 0.94 -17.71 5.48
N GLN A 89 0.13 -18.04 6.49
CA GLN A 89 -1.33 -18.03 6.39
C GLN A 89 -1.87 -16.61 6.55
N PHE A 90 -3.02 -16.35 5.92
CA PHE A 90 -3.71 -15.08 6.04
C PHE A 90 -5.23 -15.26 6.04
N SER A 91 -5.90 -14.30 6.64
CA SER A 91 -7.36 -14.16 6.63
C SER A 91 -7.70 -12.71 6.35
N LEU A 92 -8.57 -12.48 5.35
CA LEU A 92 -9.00 -11.14 4.96
C LEU A 92 -10.50 -11.12 4.69
N PHE A 93 -11.17 -10.11 5.23
CA PHE A 93 -12.58 -9.87 4.95
C PHE A 93 -12.74 -9.03 3.67
N ILE A 94 -13.45 -9.59 2.69
CA ILE A 94 -13.71 -8.98 1.39
C ILE A 94 -15.16 -8.48 1.39
N LYS A 95 -15.34 -7.17 1.23
CA LYS A 95 -16.65 -6.50 1.26
C LYS A 95 -17.40 -6.56 -0.07
N GLN A 96 -16.69 -6.68 -1.17
CA GLN A 96 -17.23 -6.62 -2.52
C GLN A 96 -16.50 -7.63 -3.40
N ILE A 97 -17.24 -8.35 -4.23
CA ILE A 97 -16.72 -9.33 -5.18
C ILE A 97 -17.33 -8.98 -6.56
N PRO A 98 -16.58 -9.03 -7.67
CA PRO A 98 -15.16 -9.40 -7.76
C PRO A 98 -14.21 -8.31 -7.28
N ASP A 99 -13.07 -8.71 -6.72
CA ASP A 99 -11.99 -7.81 -6.30
C ASP A 99 -10.61 -8.39 -6.66
N THR A 100 -9.57 -7.56 -6.65
CA THR A 100 -8.20 -7.97 -6.93
C THR A 100 -7.36 -7.89 -5.67
N LEU A 101 -6.82 -9.03 -5.25
CA LEU A 101 -5.78 -9.11 -4.23
C LEU A 101 -4.42 -8.86 -4.86
N GLU A 102 -3.66 -7.97 -4.23
CA GLU A 102 -2.27 -7.71 -4.55
C GLU A 102 -1.38 -8.19 -3.41
N ILE A 103 -0.47 -9.11 -3.72
CA ILE A 103 0.41 -9.74 -2.75
C ILE A 103 1.83 -9.24 -3.01
N ARG A 104 2.44 -8.66 -1.98
CA ARG A 104 3.77 -8.06 -2.01
C ARG A 104 4.64 -8.64 -0.91
N TYR A 105 5.88 -8.94 -1.27
CA TYR A 105 6.92 -9.33 -0.32
C TYR A 105 8.28 -8.87 -0.81
N LEU A 106 9.20 -8.60 0.11
CA LEU A 106 10.52 -8.07 -0.21
C LEU A 106 11.30 -9.04 -1.12
N GLY A 107 11.88 -8.52 -2.20
CA GLY A 107 12.67 -9.33 -3.15
C GLY A 107 11.85 -10.28 -4.03
N LYS A 108 10.51 -10.24 -3.96
CA LYS A 108 9.60 -11.07 -4.78
C LYS A 108 8.83 -10.22 -5.78
N ALA A 109 8.45 -10.84 -6.88
CA ALA A 109 7.59 -10.22 -7.89
C ALA A 109 6.19 -10.03 -7.30
N ILE A 110 5.58 -8.88 -7.59
CA ILE A 110 4.20 -8.58 -7.17
C ILE A 110 3.27 -9.56 -7.89
N LYS A 111 2.38 -10.20 -7.13
CA LYS A 111 1.37 -11.10 -7.68
C LYS A 111 -0.02 -10.54 -7.46
N THR A 112 -0.81 -10.47 -8.53
CA THR A 112 -2.20 -10.06 -8.50
C THR A 112 -3.11 -11.26 -8.72
N LEU A 113 -4.15 -11.42 -7.90
CA LEU A 113 -5.12 -12.50 -7.99
C LEU A 113 -6.53 -11.92 -7.92
N VAL A 114 -7.37 -12.27 -8.90
CA VAL A 114 -8.77 -11.83 -8.94
C VAL A 114 -9.61 -12.82 -8.13
N ILE A 115 -10.32 -12.32 -7.13
CA ILE A 115 -11.29 -13.05 -6.32
C ILE A 115 -12.67 -12.85 -6.92
N GLN A 116 -13.36 -13.96 -7.19
CA GLN A 116 -14.72 -14.02 -7.74
C GLN A 116 -15.56 -14.99 -6.88
N ASP A 117 -16.88 -15.03 -7.06
CA ASP A 117 -17.75 -15.93 -6.28
C ASP A 117 -17.39 -17.41 -6.45
N THR A 118 -16.89 -17.78 -7.64
CA THR A 118 -16.41 -19.13 -7.97
C THR A 118 -15.06 -19.49 -7.34
N THR A 119 -14.32 -18.50 -6.82
CA THR A 119 -13.01 -18.78 -6.22
C THR A 119 -13.18 -19.52 -4.89
N PRO A 120 -12.34 -20.53 -4.59
CA PRO A 120 -12.45 -21.28 -3.35
C PRO A 120 -12.16 -20.39 -2.13
N ALA A 121 -12.79 -20.72 -1.00
CA ALA A 121 -12.59 -20.01 0.26
C ALA A 121 -11.13 -20.06 0.77
N TYR A 122 -10.38 -21.10 0.36
CA TYR A 122 -8.95 -21.25 0.63
C TYR A 122 -8.13 -21.17 -0.67
N VAL A 123 -7.14 -20.28 -0.70
CA VAL A 123 -6.29 -20.07 -1.88
C VAL A 123 -4.81 -20.20 -1.51
N LYS A 124 -4.06 -20.99 -2.29
CA LYS A 124 -2.60 -21.09 -2.19
C LYS A 124 -1.95 -20.12 -3.18
N ILE A 125 -1.12 -19.21 -2.67
CA ILE A 125 -0.50 -18.14 -3.47
C ILE A 125 1.00 -18.39 -3.54
N VAL A 126 1.51 -18.71 -4.72
CA VAL A 126 2.95 -18.89 -4.97
C VAL A 126 3.57 -17.59 -5.45
N LEU A 127 4.58 -17.06 -4.75
CA LEU A 127 5.37 -15.89 -5.16
C LEU A 127 6.70 -16.32 -5.78
N GLN A 128 7.08 -15.62 -6.85
CA GLN A 128 8.34 -15.82 -7.56
C GLN A 128 9.33 -14.71 -7.21
N TYR A 129 10.63 -14.99 -7.34
CA TYR A 129 11.67 -13.97 -7.17
C TYR A 129 11.52 -12.86 -8.20
N ASN A 130 11.75 -11.63 -7.76
CA ASN A 130 11.80 -10.50 -8.66
C ASN A 130 13.16 -10.48 -9.36
N ALA A 131 13.33 -11.28 -10.40
CA ALA A 131 14.51 -11.26 -11.24
C ALA A 131 14.45 -10.06 -12.20
N TYR A 132 14.51 -8.84 -11.68
CA TYR A 132 14.92 -7.71 -12.50
C TYR A 132 16.39 -7.94 -12.86
N GLN A 133 16.62 -8.57 -14.02
CA GLN A 133 17.92 -8.51 -14.67
C GLN A 133 18.15 -7.06 -15.04
N LEU A 134 18.96 -6.37 -14.24
CA LEU A 134 19.46 -5.06 -14.61
C LEU A 134 20.17 -5.21 -15.96
N ALA A 135 19.84 -4.33 -16.91
CA ALA A 135 20.57 -4.30 -18.17
C ALA A 135 22.06 -4.14 -17.85
N PRO A 136 22.95 -4.91 -18.49
CA PRO A 136 24.38 -4.76 -18.26
C PRO A 136 24.77 -3.31 -18.54
N VAL A 137 25.44 -2.67 -17.58
CA VAL A 137 26.06 -1.36 -17.82
C VAL A 137 27.21 -1.60 -18.78
N VAL A 138 27.01 -1.28 -20.05
CA VAL A 138 28.08 -1.29 -21.03
C VAL A 138 28.99 -0.11 -20.70
N ILE A 139 30.05 -0.38 -19.96
CA ILE A 139 31.17 0.57 -19.84
C ILE A 139 31.84 0.56 -21.21
N SER A 140 31.38 1.45 -22.09
CA SER A 140 32.14 1.76 -23.29
C SER A 140 33.38 2.49 -22.83
N ALA A 141 34.53 1.81 -22.85
CA ALA A 141 35.80 2.51 -22.83
C ALA A 141 35.82 3.36 -24.10
N ILE A 142 35.52 4.67 -23.95
CA ILE A 142 35.66 5.61 -25.05
C ILE A 142 37.11 5.50 -25.51
N ALA A 143 37.32 4.92 -26.69
CA ALA A 143 38.64 4.83 -27.29
C ALA A 143 39.02 6.23 -27.78
N PHE A 144 39.48 7.07 -26.85
CA PHE A 144 39.98 8.40 -27.16
C PHE A 144 41.12 8.28 -28.16
N LYS A 145 41.04 9.05 -29.25
CA LYS A 145 42.16 9.15 -30.19
C LYS A 145 43.37 9.75 -29.44
N PRO A 146 44.61 9.47 -29.85
CA PRO A 146 45.80 9.95 -29.15
C PRO A 146 45.82 11.47 -28.90
N TYR A 147 45.24 12.27 -29.80
CA TYR A 147 45.14 13.72 -29.64
C TYR A 147 44.10 14.14 -28.58
N GLU A 148 43.01 13.39 -28.43
CA GLU A 148 41.95 13.67 -27.45
C GLU A 148 42.43 13.39 -26.04
N ARG A 149 43.19 12.31 -25.85
CA ARG A 149 43.88 12.03 -24.57
C ARG A 149 44.80 13.19 -24.18
N LYS A 150 45.65 13.63 -25.11
CA LYS A 150 46.58 14.73 -24.87
C LYS A 150 45.87 16.04 -24.53
N TYR A 151 44.71 16.31 -25.14
CA TYR A 151 43.89 17.47 -24.81
C TYR A 151 43.24 17.33 -23.42
N MET A 152 42.67 16.17 -23.10
CA MET A 152 42.07 15.88 -21.80
C MET A 152 43.09 15.95 -20.67
N ASP A 153 44.28 15.39 -20.86
CA ASP A 153 45.38 15.48 -19.89
C ASP A 153 45.78 16.94 -19.62
N LYS A 154 45.81 17.77 -20.68
CA LYS A 154 46.07 19.21 -20.56
C LYS A 154 44.98 19.92 -19.77
N VAL A 155 43.71 19.62 -20.03
CA VAL A 155 42.57 20.18 -19.30
C VAL A 155 42.60 19.74 -17.84
N ILE A 156 42.90 18.46 -17.55
CA ILE A 156 43.04 17.95 -16.18
C ILE A 156 44.18 18.65 -15.45
N GLN A 157 45.35 18.81 -16.08
CA GLN A 157 46.48 19.54 -15.48
C GLN A 157 46.17 21.03 -15.22
N GLN A 158 45.38 21.66 -16.09
CA GLN A 158 44.97 23.06 -15.91
C GLN A 158 43.88 23.22 -14.84
N THR A 159 42.99 22.24 -14.72
CA THR A 159 41.88 22.23 -13.75
C THR A 159 42.25 21.69 -12.39
N GLN A 160 43.38 20.98 -12.26
CA GLN A 160 44.02 20.74 -10.98
C GLN A 160 44.33 22.10 -10.35
N GLN A 161 43.39 22.60 -9.55
CA GLN A 161 43.60 23.77 -8.74
C GLN A 161 44.86 23.51 -7.94
N LYS A 162 45.88 24.36 -8.13
CA LYS A 162 47.03 24.39 -7.24
C LYS A 162 46.45 24.56 -5.84
N PHE A 163 46.40 23.48 -5.06
CA PHE A 163 46.09 23.60 -3.65
C PHE A 163 47.07 24.63 -3.11
N VAL A 164 46.56 25.79 -2.69
CA VAL A 164 47.37 26.79 -2.01
C VAL A 164 47.80 26.09 -0.73
N ASN A 165 48.98 25.49 -0.73
CA ASN A 165 49.56 24.95 0.49
C ASN A 165 49.53 26.08 1.49
N ALA A 166 48.85 25.89 2.63
CA ALA A 166 48.63 26.97 3.60
C ALA A 166 49.96 27.65 3.97
N ILE A 167 51.07 26.89 3.95
CA ILE A 167 52.46 27.32 4.17
C ILE A 167 52.94 28.36 3.14
N GLN A 168 52.50 28.30 1.89
CA GLN A 168 52.89 29.20 0.80
C GLN A 168 51.95 30.41 0.67
N SER A 169 50.91 30.51 1.50
CA SER A 169 50.00 31.66 1.45
C SER A 169 50.68 32.94 1.97
N PRO A 170 50.35 34.12 1.42
CA PRO A 170 50.89 35.40 1.89
C PRO A 170 50.62 35.65 3.38
N ILE A 171 49.45 35.21 3.87
CA ILE A 171 49.05 35.33 5.28
C ILE A 171 49.96 34.48 6.16
N THR A 172 50.20 33.22 5.79
CA THR A 172 51.12 32.35 6.55
C THR A 172 52.55 32.84 6.49
N ALA A 173 53.01 33.38 5.35
CA ALA A 173 54.32 34.03 5.27
C ALA A 173 54.43 35.23 6.23
N TYR A 174 53.37 36.05 6.34
CA TYR A 174 53.30 37.15 7.30
C TYR A 174 53.32 36.65 8.76
N ILE A 175 52.53 35.61 9.09
CA ILE A 175 52.50 35.00 10.43
C ILE A 175 53.87 34.40 10.79
N CYS A 176 54.51 33.66 9.88
CA CYS A 176 55.85 33.10 10.14
C CYS A 176 56.91 34.20 10.36
N ASN A 177 56.85 35.31 9.62
CA ASN A 177 57.78 36.42 9.81
C ASN A 177 57.54 37.17 11.14
N THR A 178 56.29 37.37 11.54
CA THR A 178 55.97 38.01 12.83
C THR A 178 56.41 37.14 14.00
N VAL A 179 56.14 35.83 13.97
CA VAL A 179 56.58 34.88 15.00
C VAL A 179 58.11 34.79 15.04
N ARG A 180 58.80 34.68 13.90
CA ARG A 180 60.27 34.66 13.85
C ARG A 180 60.89 35.92 14.47
N ARG A 181 60.32 37.09 14.18
CA ARG A 181 60.75 38.35 14.80
C ARG A 181 60.55 38.30 16.32
N ALA A 182 59.38 37.90 16.79
CA ALA A 182 59.08 37.80 18.23
C ALA A 182 60.02 36.83 18.97
N VAL A 183 60.32 35.66 18.38
CA VAL A 183 61.26 34.69 18.95
C VAL A 183 62.67 35.27 19.02
N ASN A 184 63.14 35.92 17.95
CA ASN A 184 64.44 36.59 17.95
C ASN A 184 64.51 37.69 19.02
N TYR A 185 63.46 38.50 19.19
CA TYR A 185 63.40 39.50 20.26
C TYR A 185 63.43 38.88 21.66
N LYS A 186 62.83 37.71 21.87
CA LYS A 186 62.86 37.00 23.16
C LYS A 186 64.26 36.48 23.53
N ASN A 187 65.09 36.16 22.52
CA ASN A 187 66.49 35.78 22.70
C ASN A 187 67.44 36.99 22.93
N TYR A 188 66.94 38.23 22.78
CA TYR A 188 67.66 39.46 23.13
C TYR A 188 66.83 40.30 24.12
N PRO A 189 66.76 39.92 25.41
CA PRO A 189 65.84 40.54 26.38
C PRO A 189 66.04 42.05 26.58
N ASN A 190 67.19 42.60 26.17
CA ASN A 190 67.56 44.00 26.38
C ASN A 190 67.18 44.94 25.21
N TYR A 191 66.61 44.43 24.11
CA TYR A 191 66.22 45.28 22.96
C TYR A 191 64.82 45.90 23.12
N PHE A 192 63.90 45.25 23.85
CA PHE A 192 62.50 45.69 23.97
C PHE A 192 62.31 46.90 24.90
N SER A 193 63.15 47.01 25.94
CA SER A 193 63.16 48.16 26.86
C SER A 193 63.50 49.47 26.16
N ARG A 194 64.27 49.43 25.07
CA ARG A 194 64.69 50.62 24.29
C ARG A 194 63.61 51.16 23.35
N PHE A 195 62.64 50.34 22.96
CA PHE A 195 61.53 50.76 22.10
C PHE A 195 60.30 51.21 22.89
N MET A 196 60.01 50.56 24.02
CA MET A 196 58.90 50.98 24.89
C MET A 196 59.18 52.30 25.62
N SER A 197 60.46 52.70 25.80
CA SER A 197 60.80 54.00 26.39
C SER A 197 60.63 55.20 25.43
N LYS A 198 60.27 54.97 24.16
CA LYS A 198 60.10 56.03 23.14
C LYS A 198 58.65 56.24 22.69
N LYS A 199 57.67 55.65 23.40
CA LYS A 199 56.24 55.84 23.14
C LYS A 199 55.44 56.19 24.40
N LEU A 200 56.05 56.98 25.28
CA LEU A 200 55.39 57.90 26.19
C LEU A 200 55.94 59.30 25.91
#